data_AF-A0AAU3UJD6-F1
#
_entry.id   AF-A0AAU3UJD6-F1
#
_cell.length_a   1.000
_cell.length_b   1.000
_cell.length_c   1.000
_cell.angle_alpha   90.00
_cell.angle_beta   90.00
_cell.angle_gamma   90.00
#
_symmetry.space_group_name_H-M   'P 1'
#
loop_
_entity.id
_entity.type
_entity.pdbx_description
1 polymer ?
#
loop_
_entity_poly.entity_id
_entity_poly.type
_entity_poly.pdbx_seq_one_letter_code
_entity_poly.pdbx_strand_id
1 'polypeptide(L)'
;MRDGYPSDDELRENFEEVLAAVLSGDGPRTATGLDDVTQTALWAIFKAYPDVTPELVDAAKRGLAGQLDGSNAARWEADMEKWFQEREQRKLAREQQERAE
;
A
#
# COMPACT_ATOMS: atom_id res chain seq x y z
N MET A 1 -18.67 4.64 -16.25
CA MET A 1 -17.23 4.51 -15.98
C MET A 1 -16.76 5.86 -15.47
N ARG A 2 -16.07 5.93 -14.32
CA ARG A 2 -15.39 7.15 -13.89
C ARG A 2 -14.18 7.33 -14.81
N ASP A 3 -14.07 8.49 -15.45
CA ASP A 3 -13.09 8.76 -16.53
C ASP A 3 -11.76 9.37 -16.02
N GLY A 4 -11.47 9.26 -14.72
CA GLY A 4 -10.30 9.87 -14.11
C GLY A 4 -9.85 9.22 -12.81
N TYR A 5 -8.60 9.52 -12.43
CA TYR A 5 -8.08 9.20 -11.11
C TYR A 5 -8.95 9.90 -10.04
N PRO A 6 -9.31 9.23 -8.93
CA PRO A 6 -10.12 9.86 -7.90
C PRO A 6 -9.42 11.11 -7.34
N SER A 7 -10.21 12.15 -7.08
CA SER A 7 -9.75 13.31 -6.31
C SER A 7 -9.44 12.92 -4.86
N ASP A 8 -8.68 13.75 -4.15
CA ASP A 8 -8.38 13.57 -2.73
C ASP A 8 -9.65 13.41 -1.87
N ASP A 9 -10.71 14.15 -2.20
CA ASP A 9 -11.99 14.06 -1.49
C ASP A 9 -12.68 12.72 -1.77
N GLU A 10 -12.67 12.26 -3.03
CA GLU A 10 -13.17 10.91 -3.37
C GLU A 10 -12.34 9.81 -2.70
N LEU A 11 -11.03 9.99 -2.53
CA LEU A 11 -10.19 9.05 -1.79
C LEU A 11 -10.56 9.01 -0.30
N ARG A 12 -10.84 10.16 0.32
CA ARG A 12 -11.30 10.24 1.71
C ARG A 12 -12.66 9.57 1.88
N GLU A 13 -13.61 9.85 1.00
CA GLU A 13 -14.94 9.21 1.03
C GLU A 13 -14.82 7.69 0.86
N ASN A 14 -14.08 7.24 -0.14
CA ASN A 14 -13.86 5.82 -0.38
C ASN A 14 -13.18 5.13 0.82
N PHE A 15 -12.22 5.80 1.46
CA PHE A 15 -11.57 5.30 2.66
C PHE A 15 -12.55 5.12 3.82
N GLU A 16 -13.34 6.14 4.14
CA GLU A 16 -14.32 6.07 5.24
C GLU A 16 -15.36 4.98 5.00
N GLU A 17 -15.86 4.84 3.76
CA GLU A 17 -16.81 3.77 3.42
C GLU A 17 -16.19 2.37 3.57
N VAL A 18 -14.92 2.18 3.18
CA VAL A 18 -14.25 0.89 3.36
C VAL A 18 -13.90 0.64 4.82
N LEU A 19 -13.48 1.66 5.57
CA LEU A 19 -13.19 1.56 6.99
C LEU A 19 -14.44 1.14 7.78
N ALA A 20 -15.58 1.76 7.49
CA ALA A 20 -16.86 1.39 8.08
C ALA A 20 -17.23 -0.08 7.79
N ALA A 21 -17.03 -0.54 6.55
CA ALA A 21 -17.29 -1.92 6.16
C ALA A 21 -16.39 -2.92 6.91
N VAL A 22 -15.08 -2.67 7.01
CA VAL A 22 -14.18 -3.60 7.73
C VAL A 22 -14.45 -3.62 9.23
N LEU A 23 -14.93 -2.51 9.79
CA LEU A 23 -15.34 -2.42 11.19
C LEU A 23 -16.72 -3.07 11.46
N SER A 24 -17.55 -3.29 10.43
CA SER A 24 -18.76 -4.12 10.54
C SER A 24 -18.52 -5.61 10.28
N GLY A 25 -17.28 -6.00 9.96
CA GLY A 25 -16.91 -7.36 9.61
C GLY A 25 -17.13 -7.70 8.13
N ASP A 26 -17.37 -6.70 7.29
CA ASP A 26 -17.42 -6.85 5.84
C ASP A 26 -16.03 -6.67 5.21
N GLY A 27 -15.75 -7.39 4.13
CA GLY A 27 -14.45 -7.31 3.46
C GLY A 27 -14.18 -5.95 2.80
N PRO A 28 -12.91 -5.53 2.63
CA PRO A 28 -12.58 -4.31 1.88
C PRO A 28 -13.11 -4.38 0.45
N ARG A 29 -13.77 -3.30 -0.01
CA ARG A 29 -14.21 -3.19 -1.41
C ARG A 29 -13.02 -2.96 -2.34
N THR A 30 -13.12 -3.47 -3.56
CA THR A 30 -12.13 -3.28 -4.62
C THR A 30 -12.44 -2.04 -5.47
N ALA A 31 -11.50 -1.63 -6.31
CA ALA A 31 -11.64 -0.52 -7.25
C ALA A 31 -12.00 0.84 -6.60
N THR A 32 -11.47 1.10 -5.41
CA THR A 32 -11.68 2.33 -4.62
C THR A 32 -10.65 3.42 -4.90
N GLY A 33 -9.59 3.10 -5.65
CA GLY A 33 -8.45 3.99 -5.88
C GLY A 33 -7.50 4.15 -4.68
N LEU A 34 -7.75 3.43 -3.59
CA LEU A 34 -6.81 3.36 -2.47
C LEU A 34 -5.56 2.58 -2.88
N ASP A 35 -4.39 3.06 -2.47
CA ASP A 35 -3.13 2.39 -2.77
C ASP A 35 -2.94 1.11 -1.94
N ASP A 36 -1.93 0.32 -2.31
CA ASP A 36 -1.66 -0.97 -1.68
C ASP A 36 -1.34 -0.85 -0.17
N VAL A 37 -0.71 0.25 0.24
CA VAL A 37 -0.36 0.51 1.65
C VAL A 37 -1.63 0.67 2.48
N THR A 38 -2.55 1.51 1.99
CA THR A 38 -3.84 1.77 2.63
C THR A 38 -4.72 0.53 2.62
N GLN A 39 -4.79 -0.17 1.49
CA GLN A 39 -5.56 -1.42 1.37
C GLN A 39 -5.03 -2.51 2.30
N THR A 40 -3.71 -2.66 2.43
CA THR A 40 -3.09 -3.65 3.32
C THR A 40 -3.48 -3.39 4.78
N ALA A 41 -3.49 -2.12 5.21
CA ALA A 41 -3.91 -1.77 6.56
C ALA A 41 -5.41 -2.04 6.80
N LEU A 42 -6.27 -1.76 5.82
CA LEU A 42 -7.71 -2.09 5.90
C LEU A 42 -7.95 -3.61 5.97
N TRP A 43 -7.18 -4.40 5.22
CA TRP A 43 -7.20 -5.86 5.34
C TRP A 43 -6.73 -6.37 6.70
N ALA A 44 -5.78 -5.69 7.35
CA ALA A 44 -5.34 -6.05 8.69
C ALA A 44 -6.46 -5.82 9.73
N ILE A 45 -7.23 -4.73 9.59
CA ILE A 45 -8.43 -4.48 10.40
C ILE A 45 -9.45 -5.60 10.20
N PHE A 46 -9.81 -5.91 8.95
CA PHE A 46 -10.78 -6.97 8.64
C PHE A 46 -10.37 -8.33 9.21
N LYS A 47 -9.08 -8.68 9.13
CA LYS A 47 -8.55 -9.94 9.70
C LYS A 47 -8.56 -9.98 11.22
N ALA A 48 -8.49 -8.83 11.87
CA ALA A 48 -8.53 -8.73 13.33
C ALA A 48 -9.96 -8.71 13.89
N TYR A 49 -10.96 -8.38 13.07
CA TYR A 49 -12.36 -8.30 13.51
C TYR A 49 -12.84 -9.61 14.18
N PRO A 50 -13.52 -9.55 15.35
CA PRO A 50 -14.00 -8.35 16.05
C PRO A 50 -12.98 -7.66 16.98
N ASP A 51 -11.79 -8.23 17.17
CA ASP A 51 -10.74 -7.75 18.09
C ASP A 51 -9.86 -6.65 17.46
N VAL A 52 -10.49 -5.65 16.86
CA VAL A 52 -9.78 -4.53 16.20
C VAL A 52 -9.15 -3.61 17.24
N THR A 53 -7.85 -3.35 17.11
CA THR A 53 -7.13 -2.42 17.99
C THR A 53 -7.08 -1.00 17.41
N PRO A 54 -6.97 0.05 18.25
CA PRO A 54 -6.79 1.43 17.78
C PRO A 54 -5.58 1.61 16.86
N GLU A 55 -4.51 0.87 17.09
CA GLU A 55 -3.27 0.95 16.31
C GLU A 55 -3.47 0.50 14.87
N LEU A 56 -4.37 -0.46 14.61
CA LEU A 56 -4.73 -0.90 13.26
C LEU A 56 -5.51 0.20 12.52
N VAL A 57 -6.44 0.88 13.22
CA VAL A 57 -7.18 2.02 12.66
C VAL A 57 -6.23 3.17 12.35
N ASP A 58 -5.31 3.49 13.26
CA ASP A 58 -4.31 4.52 13.04
C ASP A 58 -3.35 4.17 11.90
N ALA A 59 -3.02 2.89 11.72
CA ALA A 59 -2.22 2.44 10.58
C ALA A 59 -2.94 2.67 9.25
N ALA A 60 -4.25 2.39 9.18
CA ALA A 60 -5.05 2.67 7.99
C ALA A 60 -5.12 4.17 7.68
N LYS A 61 -5.33 5.01 8.70
CA LYS A 61 -5.34 6.48 8.56
C LYS A 61 -3.99 7.03 8.10
N ARG A 62 -2.87 6.50 8.63
CA ARG A 62 -1.53 6.85 8.16
C ARG A 62 -1.30 6.41 6.71
N GLY A 63 -1.82 5.26 6.32
CA GLY A 63 -1.83 4.80 4.93
C GLY A 63 -2.47 5.83 4.01
N LEU A 64 -3.72 6.25 4.32
CA LEU A 64 -4.42 7.27 3.55
C LEU A 64 -3.66 8.61 3.53
N ALA A 65 -3.17 9.08 4.68
CA ALA A 65 -2.40 10.31 4.75
C ALA A 65 -1.16 10.24 3.82
N GLY A 66 -0.46 9.11 3.82
CA GLY A 66 0.68 8.86 2.96
C GLY A 66 0.34 8.76 1.46
N GLN A 67 -0.88 8.34 1.14
CA GLN A 67 -1.38 8.37 -0.23
C GLN A 67 -1.66 9.81 -0.68
N LEU A 68 -2.33 10.59 0.17
CA LEU A 68 -2.72 11.98 -0.12
C LEU A 68 -1.51 12.93 -0.21
N ASP A 69 -0.49 12.74 0.63
CA ASP A 69 0.72 13.55 0.60
C ASP A 69 1.79 13.03 -0.39
N GLY A 70 1.56 11.87 -1.01
CA GLY A 70 2.44 11.23 -1.98
C GLY A 70 3.64 10.50 -1.37
N SER A 71 3.79 10.45 -0.04
CA SER A 71 4.92 9.77 0.62
C SER A 71 4.91 8.25 0.43
N ASN A 72 3.73 7.64 0.24
CA ASN A 72 3.64 6.21 -0.12
C ASN A 72 4.24 5.94 -1.49
N ALA A 73 3.95 6.80 -2.49
CA ALA A 73 4.50 6.70 -3.83
C ALA A 73 6.02 6.92 -3.81
N ALA A 74 6.49 7.96 -3.12
CA ALA A 74 7.92 8.23 -2.98
C ALA A 74 8.69 7.06 -2.32
N ARG A 75 8.10 6.43 -1.30
CA ARG A 75 8.68 5.23 -0.68
C ARG A 75 8.73 4.06 -1.66
N TRP A 76 7.65 3.82 -2.41
CA TRP A 76 7.60 2.77 -3.40
C TRP A 76 8.65 2.95 -4.50
N GLU A 77 8.84 4.16 -5.00
CA GLU A 77 9.89 4.49 -5.98
C GLU A 77 11.30 4.21 -5.43
N ALA A 78 11.57 4.59 -4.18
CA ALA A 78 12.85 4.32 -3.53
C ALA A 78 13.11 2.81 -3.34
N ASP A 79 12.08 2.05 -2.96
CA ASP A 79 12.17 0.60 -2.81
C ASP A 79 12.44 -0.09 -4.16
N MET A 80 11.82 0.39 -5.24
CA MET A 80 12.05 -0.12 -6.59
C MET A 80 13.48 0.16 -7.07
N GLU A 81 13.98 1.38 -6.88
CA GLU A 81 15.36 1.73 -7.25
C GLU A 81 16.37 0.82 -6.53
N LYS A 82 16.19 0.62 -5.22
CA LYS A 82 17.03 -0.29 -4.44
C LYS A 82 16.99 -1.72 -4.99
N TRP A 83 15.79 -2.21 -5.31
CA TRP A 83 15.63 -3.55 -5.87
C TRP A 83 16.36 -3.72 -7.22
N PHE A 84 16.29 -2.72 -8.10
CA PHE A 84 17.02 -2.74 -9.37
C PHE A 84 18.53 -2.75 -9.15
N GLN A 85 19.04 -1.91 -8.26
CA GLN A 85 20.47 -1.86 -7.91
C GLN A 85 20.96 -3.21 -7.38
N GLU A 86 20.24 -3.82 -6.44
CA GLU A 86 20.59 -5.14 -5.90
C GLU A 86 20.64 -6.22 -6.99
N ARG A 87 19.72 -6.17 -7.95
CA ARG A 87 19.68 -7.11 -9.07
C ARG A 87 20.87 -6.95 -10.00
N GLU A 88 21.25 -5.72 -10.34
CA GLU A 88 22.42 -5.45 -11.17
C GLU A 88 23.72 -5.89 -10.48
N GLN A 89 23.87 -5.63 -9.18
CA GLN A 89 25.03 -6.11 -8.41
C GLN A 89 25.14 -7.63 -8.39
N ARG A 90 24.01 -8.34 -8.23
CA ARG A 90 23.98 -9.82 -8.30
C ARG A 90 24.37 -10.34 -9.68
N LYS A 91 23.99 -9.64 -10.74
CA LYS A 91 24.37 -9.99 -12.11
C LYS A 91 25.87 -9.82 -12.33
N LEU A 92 26.42 -8.67 -11.95
CA LEU A 92 27.85 -8.38 -12.06
C LEU A 92 28.70 -9.36 -11.24
N ALA A 93 28.26 -9.72 -10.03
CA ALA A 93 28.96 -10.69 -9.19
C ALA A 93 29.04 -12.09 -9.85
N ARG A 94 27.97 -12.54 -10.51
CA ARG A 94 27.95 -13.81 -11.25
C ARG A 94 28.90 -13.78 -12.45
N GLU A 95 28.85 -12.70 -13.24
CA GLU A 95 29.73 -12.54 -14.40
C GLU A 95 31.22 -12.48 -14.00
N GLN A 96 31.54 -11.93 -12.82
CA GLN A 96 32.91 -11.93 -12.28
C GLN A 96 33.34 -13.32 -11.79
N GLN A 97 32.44 -14.10 -11.18
CA GLN A 97 32.72 -15.48 -10.77
C GLN A 97 32.97 -16.38 -11.99
N GLU A 98 32.14 -16.30 -13.03
CA GLU A 98 32.29 -17.09 -14.26
C GLU A 98 33.57 -16.75 -15.06
N ARG A 99 34.11 -15.53 -14.92
CA ARG A 99 35.39 -15.14 -15.55
C ARG A 99 36.62 -15.54 -14.75
N ALA A 100 36.45 -15.88 -13.48
CA ALA A 100 37.54 -16.27 -12.58
C ALA A 100 37.77 -17.80 -12.54
N GLU A 101 36.86 -18.57 -13.13
CA GLU A 101 36.93 -20.04 -13.35
C GLU A 101 37.46 -20.36 -14.76
#